data_AF-A0A525CU99-F1
#
_entry.id   AF-A0A525CU99-F1
#
_cell.length_a   1.000
_cell.length_b   1.000
_cell.length_c   1.000
_cell.angle_alpha   90.00
_cell.angle_beta   90.00
_cell.angle_gamma   90.00
#
_symmetry.space_group_name_H-M   'P 1'
#
loop_
_entity.id
_entity.type
_entity.pdbx_description
1 polymer ?
#
loop_
_entity_poly.entity_id
_entity_poly.type
_entity_poly.pdbx_seq_one_letter_code
_entity_poly.pdbx_strand_id
1 'polypeptide(L)'
;MGKPGARIGDMHTCPMVDPGPKPHVGGPVSKGNPTVLSGGIPLATIGDMCVCCGPPDTIAQGEPTVLAGKKPVATISNSMSHGGVIAAGLPTVLFGSDNAVAAASVAAVALGPTCKYCKKPVKKKDEHLVKPKGDAKGESDTLTDNIVAASGIGKIENHPWFYRPVGKKRRSIQAHHLICSKVLDKEDNSEWATTAEDFGYDINCAENGTMIPAYWDLACCLSVPVHNTKHDKGHGDTEDISYPDAVRDLIKPLMTRAKRGKFCGTNAFAKLMNTKSLEIFQLISDFTWTISENGKDFQPNDNGKVGCRGFRQKTTNGKNNELLAKCPFNGKHTTENLVGEDDMDEIKAKYKEISISGKLTYRG
;
A
#
# COMPACT_ATOMS: atom_id res chain seq x y z
N MET A 1 -14.65 54.15 3.58
CA MET A 1 -15.76 53.63 2.74
C MET A 1 -15.29 52.44 1.91
N GLY A 2 -16.10 51.39 1.78
CA GLY A 2 -15.75 50.19 1.01
C GLY A 2 -15.71 50.44 -0.50
N LYS A 3 -14.80 49.76 -1.21
CA LYS A 3 -14.61 49.84 -2.66
C LYS A 3 -14.90 48.49 -3.34
N PRO A 4 -15.43 48.47 -4.58
CA PRO A 4 -15.58 47.25 -5.37
C PRO A 4 -14.27 46.45 -5.48
N GLY A 5 -14.34 45.15 -5.20
CA GLY A 5 -13.19 44.24 -5.35
C GLY A 5 -13.02 43.79 -6.80
N ALA A 6 -11.77 43.73 -7.26
CA ALA A 6 -11.40 43.24 -8.58
C ALA A 6 -11.38 41.71 -8.64
N ARG A 7 -11.67 41.15 -9.80
CA ARG A 7 -11.72 39.71 -10.07
C ARG A 7 -10.96 39.42 -11.35
N ILE A 8 -10.70 38.14 -11.62
CA ILE A 8 -10.21 37.72 -12.94
C ILE A 8 -11.13 38.29 -14.03
N GLY A 9 -10.54 38.94 -15.04
CA GLY A 9 -11.26 39.59 -16.14
C GLY A 9 -11.56 41.07 -15.95
N ASP A 10 -11.57 41.59 -14.71
CA ASP A 10 -11.75 43.02 -14.48
C ASP A 10 -10.51 43.81 -14.97
N MET A 11 -10.71 45.00 -15.53
CA MET A 11 -9.65 45.74 -16.24
C MET A 11 -8.76 46.56 -15.30
N HIS A 12 -7.51 46.76 -15.69
CA HIS A 12 -6.64 47.83 -15.17
C HIS A 12 -6.33 48.86 -16.26
N THR A 13 -5.89 50.04 -15.86
CA THR A 13 -5.24 51.02 -16.73
C THR A 13 -3.73 50.92 -16.56
N CYS A 14 -2.95 51.18 -17.61
CA CYS A 14 -1.49 51.19 -17.55
C CYS A 14 -0.96 52.43 -18.31
N PRO A 15 -0.32 53.40 -17.62
CA PRO A 15 0.23 54.61 -18.23
C PRO A 15 1.69 54.48 -18.68
N MET A 16 2.34 53.35 -18.39
CA MET A 16 3.75 53.13 -18.72
C MET A 16 4.00 53.18 -20.22
N VAL A 17 5.15 53.71 -20.60
CA VAL A 17 5.64 53.77 -21.97
C VAL A 17 7.07 53.25 -21.93
N ASP A 18 7.37 52.23 -22.74
CA ASP A 18 8.72 51.69 -22.87
C ASP A 18 9.68 52.74 -23.49
N PRO A 19 11.00 52.52 -23.47
CA PRO A 19 11.93 53.30 -24.27
C PRO A 19 11.58 53.21 -25.78
N GLY A 20 11.23 54.35 -26.38
CA GLY A 20 10.61 54.46 -27.71
C GLY A 20 9.08 54.67 -27.61
N PRO A 21 8.39 55.23 -28.62
CA PRO A 21 6.97 55.59 -28.49
C PRO A 21 6.04 54.35 -28.56
N LYS A 22 6.13 53.46 -27.57
CA LYS A 22 5.34 52.23 -27.42
C LYS A 22 4.54 52.31 -26.11
N PRO A 23 3.35 52.93 -26.13
CA PRO A 23 2.52 53.03 -24.93
C PRO A 23 1.97 51.66 -24.55
N HIS A 24 2.01 51.35 -23.25
CA HIS A 24 1.25 50.24 -22.72
C HIS A 24 -0.25 50.53 -22.79
N VAL A 25 -1.04 49.46 -22.79
CA VAL A 25 -2.50 49.53 -22.66
C VAL A 25 -2.90 48.49 -21.63
N GLY A 26 -3.57 48.94 -20.58
CA GLY A 26 -4.04 48.04 -19.53
C GLY A 26 -5.08 47.04 -20.06
N GLY A 27 -5.13 45.88 -19.44
CA GLY A 27 -6.01 44.77 -19.79
C GLY A 27 -6.52 44.02 -18.56
N PRO A 28 -7.10 42.83 -18.75
CA PRO A 28 -7.78 42.12 -17.67
C PRO A 28 -6.79 41.55 -16.63
N VAL A 29 -7.24 41.47 -15.39
CA VAL A 29 -6.61 40.64 -14.36
C VAL A 29 -6.60 39.18 -14.82
N SER A 30 -5.42 38.56 -14.82
CA SER A 30 -5.19 37.20 -15.35
C SER A 30 -5.15 36.13 -14.27
N LYS A 31 -4.88 36.51 -13.02
CA LYS A 31 -4.81 35.61 -11.86
C LYS A 31 -5.61 36.19 -10.70
N GLY A 32 -6.14 35.31 -9.88
CA GLY A 32 -6.87 35.66 -8.67
C GLY A 32 -6.79 34.52 -7.67
N ASN A 33 -7.38 34.72 -6.51
CA ASN A 33 -7.45 33.72 -5.45
C ASN A 33 -8.38 32.56 -5.87
N PRO A 34 -7.88 31.31 -5.96
CA PRO A 34 -8.67 30.20 -6.48
C PRO A 34 -9.79 29.73 -5.56
N THR A 35 -9.81 30.16 -4.29
CA THR A 35 -10.78 29.68 -3.28
C THR A 35 -11.70 30.77 -2.75
N VAL A 36 -11.39 32.05 -2.99
CA VAL A 36 -12.19 33.18 -2.56
C VAL A 36 -12.82 33.83 -3.78
N LEU A 37 -14.14 33.67 -3.92
CA LEU A 37 -14.89 34.12 -5.09
C LEU A 37 -15.73 35.36 -4.77
N SER A 38 -15.80 36.30 -5.72
CA SER A 38 -16.69 37.45 -5.69
C SER A 38 -17.61 37.39 -6.91
N GLY A 39 -18.92 37.25 -6.68
CA GLY A 39 -19.89 36.98 -7.76
C GLY A 39 -19.58 35.72 -8.56
N GLY A 40 -19.00 34.69 -7.92
CA GLY A 40 -18.64 33.41 -8.55
C GLY A 40 -17.30 33.42 -9.32
N ILE A 41 -16.59 34.54 -9.38
CA ILE A 41 -15.31 34.67 -10.09
C ILE A 41 -14.16 34.84 -9.08
N PRO A 42 -12.98 34.22 -9.29
CA PRO A 42 -11.82 34.39 -8.40
C PRO A 42 -11.47 35.85 -8.12
N LEU A 43 -11.42 36.21 -6.84
CA LEU A 43 -11.13 37.56 -6.36
C LEU A 43 -9.62 37.86 -6.47
N ALA A 44 -9.26 39.01 -7.02
CA ALA A 44 -7.88 39.43 -7.19
C ALA A 44 -7.27 39.90 -5.86
N THR A 45 -5.98 39.67 -5.69
CA THR A 45 -5.19 40.02 -4.50
C THR A 45 -3.87 40.68 -4.90
N ILE A 46 -3.21 41.33 -3.94
CA ILE A 46 -1.87 41.89 -4.16
C ILE A 46 -0.90 40.83 -4.72
N GLY A 47 -0.13 41.23 -5.74
CA GLY A 47 0.80 40.36 -6.46
C GLY A 47 0.18 39.51 -7.57
N ASP A 48 -1.14 39.56 -7.78
CA ASP A 48 -1.73 38.94 -8.96
C ASP A 48 -1.39 39.72 -10.24
N MET A 49 -1.28 39.01 -11.36
CA MET A 49 -0.83 39.56 -12.64
C MET A 49 -2.00 39.99 -13.52
N CYS A 50 -1.78 41.02 -14.33
CA CYS A 50 -2.71 41.52 -15.35
C CYS A 50 -2.08 41.42 -16.75
N VAL A 51 -2.92 41.15 -17.75
CA VAL A 51 -2.52 41.27 -19.15
C VAL A 51 -2.37 42.75 -19.49
N CYS A 52 -1.25 43.11 -20.13
CA CYS A 52 -0.96 44.45 -20.59
C CYS A 52 -0.42 44.39 -22.02
N CYS A 53 -0.63 45.44 -22.83
CA CYS A 53 0.03 45.61 -24.12
C CYS A 53 1.49 46.05 -23.94
N GLY A 54 2.27 45.19 -23.29
CA GLY A 54 3.63 45.34 -22.79
C GLY A 54 3.98 44.08 -21.97
N PRO A 55 5.01 44.10 -21.11
CA PRO A 55 5.17 43.06 -20.10
C PRO A 55 3.90 42.93 -19.22
N PRO A 56 3.60 41.76 -18.62
CA PRO A 56 2.50 41.65 -17.67
C PRO A 56 2.65 42.62 -16.49
N ASP A 57 1.59 43.34 -16.15
CA ASP A 57 1.57 44.21 -14.97
C ASP A 57 1.21 43.39 -13.72
N THR A 58 1.49 43.93 -12.53
CA THR A 58 1.21 43.29 -11.24
C THR A 58 0.46 44.25 -10.32
N ILE A 59 -0.52 43.73 -9.59
CA ILE A 59 -1.24 44.50 -8.58
C ILE A 59 -0.29 44.83 -7.43
N ALA A 60 0.02 46.12 -7.24
CA ALA A 60 1.00 46.58 -6.27
C ALA A 60 0.39 46.94 -4.91
N GLN A 61 -0.92 47.22 -4.86
CA GLN A 61 -1.63 47.56 -3.63
C GLN A 61 -2.93 46.75 -3.48
N GLY A 62 -3.31 46.47 -2.23
CA GLY A 62 -4.62 45.95 -1.87
C GLY A 62 -5.14 46.62 -0.60
N GLU A 63 -6.38 46.30 -0.22
CA GLU A 63 -7.00 46.70 1.05
C GLU A 63 -6.40 45.85 2.19
N PRO A 64 -5.55 46.42 3.07
CA PRO A 64 -4.80 45.64 4.07
C PRO A 64 -5.70 45.05 5.16
N THR A 65 -6.89 45.62 5.38
CA THR A 65 -7.83 45.13 6.40
C THR A 65 -8.64 43.91 5.97
N VAL A 66 -8.65 43.59 4.67
CA VAL A 66 -9.44 42.47 4.11
C VAL A 66 -8.53 41.52 3.34
N LEU A 67 -8.44 40.28 3.83
CA LEU A 67 -7.54 39.27 3.28
C LEU A 67 -8.29 38.14 2.55
N ALA A 68 -7.84 37.80 1.35
CA ALA A 68 -8.24 36.59 0.62
C ALA A 68 -7.01 35.68 0.47
N GLY A 69 -7.07 34.47 1.04
CA GLY A 69 -5.92 33.55 1.05
C GLY A 69 -4.65 34.16 1.68
N LYS A 70 -4.83 34.91 2.77
CA LYS A 70 -3.77 35.62 3.52
C LYS A 70 -3.11 36.79 2.76
N LYS A 71 -3.67 37.21 1.62
CA LYS A 71 -3.21 38.37 0.86
C LYS A 71 -4.27 39.48 0.86
N PRO A 72 -3.88 40.77 1.00
CA PRO A 72 -4.78 41.91 0.81
C PRO A 72 -5.58 41.83 -0.49
N VAL A 73 -6.89 42.07 -0.40
CA VAL A 73 -7.82 42.09 -1.54
C VAL A 73 -7.56 43.30 -2.42
N ALA A 74 -7.53 43.09 -3.74
CA ALA A 74 -7.39 44.17 -4.69
C ALA A 74 -8.76 44.83 -4.97
N THR A 75 -8.83 46.15 -4.90
CA THR A 75 -10.04 46.95 -5.12
C THR A 75 -9.80 48.00 -6.20
N ILE A 76 -10.88 48.59 -6.72
CA ILE A 76 -10.76 49.69 -7.68
C ILE A 76 -9.86 50.80 -7.14
N SER A 77 -9.12 51.43 -8.04
CA SER A 77 -8.13 52.48 -7.73
C SER A 77 -6.90 52.02 -6.94
N ASN A 78 -6.74 50.73 -6.63
CA ASN A 78 -5.45 50.24 -6.12
C ASN A 78 -4.38 50.32 -7.23
N SER A 79 -3.17 50.68 -6.82
CA SER A 79 -2.05 50.89 -7.74
C SER A 79 -1.51 49.59 -8.32
N MET A 80 -0.99 49.72 -9.54
CA MET A 80 -0.31 48.68 -10.29
C MET A 80 1.20 48.97 -10.35
N SER A 81 2.02 47.95 -10.62
CA SER A 81 3.48 48.09 -10.74
C SER A 81 3.90 48.99 -11.89
N HIS A 82 3.14 49.03 -12.99
CA HIS A 82 3.37 49.98 -14.08
C HIS A 82 2.81 51.39 -13.83
N GLY A 83 2.41 51.71 -12.59
CA GLY A 83 1.94 53.04 -12.18
C GLY A 83 0.48 53.33 -12.50
N GLY A 84 -0.23 52.38 -13.10
CA GLY A 84 -1.67 52.48 -13.36
C GLY A 84 -2.53 52.06 -12.18
N VAL A 85 -3.82 51.85 -12.43
CA VAL A 85 -4.78 51.45 -11.39
C VAL A 85 -5.74 50.37 -11.88
N ILE A 86 -6.29 49.61 -10.94
CA ILE A 86 -7.46 48.77 -11.19
C ILE A 86 -8.66 49.66 -11.56
N ALA A 87 -9.21 49.42 -12.74
CA ALA A 87 -10.26 50.23 -13.35
C ALA A 87 -11.67 49.69 -13.09
N ALA A 88 -11.81 48.38 -12.88
CA ALA A 88 -13.09 47.72 -12.67
C ALA A 88 -13.07 46.74 -11.49
N GLY A 89 -14.26 46.48 -10.96
CA GLY A 89 -14.55 45.52 -9.91
C GLY A 89 -16.05 45.27 -9.85
N LEU A 90 -16.50 44.31 -9.04
CA LEU A 90 -17.93 44.00 -8.91
C LEU A 90 -18.64 45.06 -8.04
N PRO A 91 -19.53 45.91 -8.59
CA PRO A 91 -20.09 47.04 -7.84
C PRO A 91 -20.94 46.65 -6.63
N THR A 92 -21.46 45.42 -6.62
CA THR A 92 -22.31 44.88 -5.54
C THR A 92 -21.52 44.29 -4.38
N VAL A 93 -20.18 44.20 -4.46
CA VAL A 93 -19.33 43.59 -3.43
C VAL A 93 -18.21 44.54 -3.06
N LEU A 94 -18.32 45.15 -1.87
CA LEU A 94 -17.45 46.24 -1.40
C LEU A 94 -16.51 45.76 -0.28
N PHE A 95 -15.25 46.18 -0.34
CA PHE A 95 -14.18 45.86 0.62
C PHE A 95 -13.58 47.14 1.21
N GLY A 96 -13.43 47.23 2.54
CA GLY A 96 -12.83 48.39 3.22
C GLY A 96 -13.05 48.39 4.73
N SER A 97 -12.40 49.34 5.43
CA SER A 97 -12.30 49.41 6.89
C SER A 97 -13.60 49.73 7.65
N ASP A 98 -14.57 50.38 7.00
CA ASP A 98 -15.60 51.13 7.75
C ASP A 98 -16.95 50.42 7.91
N ASN A 99 -17.12 49.19 7.47
CA ASN A 99 -18.32 48.42 7.82
C ASN A 99 -18.08 46.93 7.71
N ALA A 100 -18.54 46.21 8.73
CA ALA A 100 -18.67 44.76 8.79
C ALA A 100 -19.69 44.20 7.77
N VAL A 101 -19.65 44.64 6.50
CA VAL A 101 -20.45 44.08 5.40
C VAL A 101 -19.61 43.21 4.44
N ALA A 102 -18.32 43.04 4.70
CA ALA A 102 -17.43 42.23 3.85
C ALA A 102 -17.66 40.70 3.93
N ALA A 103 -18.72 40.23 4.59
CA ALA A 103 -19.03 38.81 4.76
C ALA A 103 -20.23 38.30 3.95
N ALA A 104 -21.05 39.17 3.33
CA ALA A 104 -22.36 38.76 2.83
C ALA A 104 -22.39 38.20 1.38
N SER A 105 -21.31 38.30 0.61
CA SER A 105 -21.26 37.76 -0.77
C SER A 105 -19.90 37.19 -1.18
N VAL A 106 -18.94 37.16 -0.26
CA VAL A 106 -17.70 36.43 -0.43
C VAL A 106 -17.95 34.98 -0.04
N ALA A 107 -18.35 34.17 -1.01
CA ALA A 107 -18.33 32.73 -0.82
C ALA A 107 -16.86 32.30 -0.81
N ALA A 108 -16.28 32.19 0.39
CA ALA A 108 -15.16 31.29 0.58
C ALA A 108 -15.71 29.89 0.26
N VAL A 109 -15.45 29.41 -0.96
CA VAL A 109 -15.63 28.00 -1.24
C VAL A 109 -14.52 27.33 -0.44
N ALA A 110 -14.84 26.93 0.80
CA ALA A 110 -14.05 25.95 1.50
C ALA A 110 -14.00 24.76 0.55
N LEU A 111 -12.88 24.58 -0.16
CA LEU A 111 -12.64 23.38 -0.93
C LEU A 111 -12.83 22.25 0.08
N GLY A 112 -13.93 21.52 -0.07
CA GLY A 112 -14.21 20.36 0.76
C GLY A 112 -13.01 19.42 0.73
N PRO A 113 -12.87 18.53 1.72
CA PRO A 113 -11.73 17.62 1.75
C PRO A 113 -11.61 16.90 0.40
N THR A 114 -10.38 16.69 -0.06
CA THR A 114 -10.12 15.87 -1.25
C THR A 114 -9.64 14.49 -0.81
N CYS A 115 -9.96 13.48 -1.61
CA CYS A 115 -9.45 12.13 -1.37
C CYS A 115 -7.93 12.13 -1.51
N LYS A 116 -7.22 11.59 -0.51
CA LYS A 116 -5.75 11.57 -0.53
C LYS A 116 -5.13 10.82 -1.72
N TYR A 117 -5.85 9.88 -2.33
CA TYR A 117 -5.40 9.09 -3.48
C TYR A 117 -5.82 9.71 -4.82
N CYS A 118 -7.13 9.76 -5.11
CA CYS A 118 -7.62 10.21 -6.42
C CYS A 118 -7.76 11.74 -6.56
N LYS A 119 -7.53 12.50 -5.48
CA LYS A 119 -7.65 13.98 -5.42
C LYS A 119 -9.04 14.56 -5.75
N LYS A 120 -10.05 13.70 -5.98
CA LYS A 120 -11.43 14.13 -6.18
C LYS A 120 -12.00 14.76 -4.90
N PRO A 121 -12.86 15.79 -5.00
CA PRO A 121 -13.60 16.33 -3.86
C PRO A 121 -14.46 15.25 -3.20
N VAL A 122 -14.49 15.24 -1.87
CA VAL A 122 -15.28 14.32 -1.04
C VAL A 122 -15.94 15.10 0.09
N LYS A 123 -17.04 14.56 0.64
CA LYS A 123 -17.71 15.15 1.82
C LYS A 123 -16.90 14.87 3.08
N LYS A 124 -16.22 13.72 3.15
CA LYS A 124 -15.33 13.33 4.25
C LYS A 124 -13.99 12.84 3.71
N LYS A 125 -12.89 13.15 4.41
CA LYS A 125 -11.51 12.81 4.01
C LYS A 125 -11.29 11.32 3.67
N ASP A 126 -12.09 10.44 4.27
CA ASP A 126 -11.99 8.99 4.20
C ASP A 126 -13.13 8.33 3.41
N GLU A 127 -13.98 9.10 2.72
CA GLU A 127 -15.18 8.60 2.02
C GLU A 127 -14.88 7.53 0.97
N HIS A 128 -13.74 7.63 0.28
CA HIS A 128 -13.31 6.67 -0.73
C HIS A 128 -12.45 5.52 -0.18
N LEU A 129 -12.23 5.45 1.13
CA LEU A 129 -11.48 4.38 1.79
C LEU A 129 -12.43 3.27 2.23
N VAL A 130 -11.92 2.05 2.36
CA VAL A 130 -12.70 0.89 2.79
C VAL A 130 -12.93 0.95 4.31
N LYS A 131 -14.13 0.53 4.75
CA LYS A 131 -14.53 0.45 6.16
C LYS A 131 -15.15 -0.93 6.47
N PRO A 132 -14.71 -1.65 7.52
CA PRO A 132 -13.52 -1.34 8.33
C PRO A 132 -12.25 -1.34 7.48
N LYS A 133 -11.20 -0.67 7.96
CA LYS A 133 -9.88 -0.77 7.32
C LYS A 133 -9.35 -2.20 7.49
N GLY A 134 -8.42 -2.56 6.62
CA GLY A 134 -7.63 -3.78 6.82
C GLY A 134 -6.57 -3.59 7.90
N ASP A 135 -5.72 -4.61 8.06
CA ASP A 135 -4.57 -4.62 8.97
C ASP A 135 -3.31 -5.05 8.21
N ALA A 136 -2.24 -4.26 8.31
CA ALA A 136 -0.94 -4.59 7.72
C ALA A 136 0.00 -5.30 8.71
N LYS A 137 -0.36 -5.38 10.00
CA LYS A 137 0.47 -6.01 11.02
C LYS A 137 0.29 -7.53 11.00
N GLY A 138 1.33 -8.24 10.57
CA GLY A 138 1.31 -9.70 10.54
C GLY A 138 1.36 -10.32 11.94
N GLU A 139 0.36 -11.14 12.28
CA GLU A 139 0.26 -11.87 13.53
C GLU A 139 -0.02 -13.35 13.25
N SER A 140 0.95 -14.23 13.55
CA SER A 140 0.89 -15.65 13.16
C SER A 140 -0.25 -16.44 13.83
N ASP A 141 -0.61 -16.10 15.08
CA ASP A 141 -1.71 -16.76 15.78
C ASP A 141 -3.06 -16.33 15.21
N THR A 142 -3.26 -15.02 14.99
CA THR A 142 -4.45 -14.47 14.30
C THR A 142 -4.62 -15.10 12.91
N LEU A 143 -3.54 -15.21 12.13
CA LEU A 143 -3.58 -15.89 10.84
C LEU A 143 -3.95 -17.37 10.98
N THR A 144 -3.40 -18.07 11.98
CA THR A 144 -3.72 -19.48 12.24
C THR A 144 -5.21 -19.65 12.49
N ASP A 145 -5.79 -18.82 13.37
CA ASP A 145 -7.22 -18.87 13.71
C ASP A 145 -8.09 -18.61 12.48
N ASN A 146 -7.73 -17.63 11.65
CA ASN A 146 -8.45 -17.31 10.41
C ASN A 146 -8.40 -18.46 9.39
N ILE A 147 -7.24 -19.11 9.20
CA ILE A 147 -7.14 -20.29 8.31
C ILE A 147 -7.99 -21.45 8.85
N VAL A 148 -7.90 -21.74 10.15
CA VAL A 148 -8.68 -22.81 10.80
C VAL A 148 -10.18 -22.55 10.64
N ALA A 149 -10.63 -21.32 10.89
CA ALA A 149 -12.02 -20.92 10.72
C ALA A 149 -12.50 -21.08 9.26
N ALA A 150 -11.71 -20.61 8.29
CA ALA A 150 -12.08 -20.69 6.87
C ALA A 150 -12.08 -22.14 6.33
N SER A 151 -11.21 -23.00 6.86
CA SER A 151 -11.11 -24.40 6.43
C SER A 151 -12.24 -25.31 6.95
N GLY A 152 -12.97 -24.89 7.98
CA GLY A 152 -14.04 -25.70 8.60
C GLY A 152 -13.55 -26.87 9.48
N ILE A 153 -12.25 -27.00 9.73
CA ILE A 153 -11.70 -28.11 10.56
C ILE A 153 -11.97 -27.92 12.07
N GLY A 154 -12.49 -26.76 12.47
CA GLY A 154 -12.85 -26.42 13.85
C GLY A 154 -11.65 -26.02 14.70
N LYS A 155 -10.73 -26.95 14.99
CA LYS A 155 -9.52 -26.72 15.80
C LYS A 155 -8.27 -27.10 15.03
N ILE A 156 -7.15 -26.44 15.34
CA ILE A 156 -5.88 -26.74 14.66
C ILE A 156 -5.40 -28.17 14.92
N GLU A 157 -5.76 -28.75 16.07
CA GLU A 157 -5.50 -30.15 16.41
C GLU A 157 -6.14 -31.16 15.44
N ASN A 158 -7.19 -30.74 14.72
CA ASN A 158 -7.87 -31.56 13.72
C ASN A 158 -7.22 -31.49 12.35
N HIS A 159 -6.23 -30.62 12.15
CA HIS A 159 -5.49 -30.57 10.90
C HIS A 159 -4.73 -31.89 10.72
N PRO A 160 -4.75 -32.55 9.54
CA PRO A 160 -4.11 -33.85 9.34
C PRO A 160 -2.66 -33.88 9.81
N TRP A 161 -1.87 -32.86 9.42
CA TRP A 161 -0.46 -32.70 9.78
C TRP A 161 -0.16 -32.26 11.22
N PHE A 162 -1.17 -32.10 12.07
CA PHE A 162 -0.95 -31.64 13.44
C PHE A 162 -0.44 -32.76 14.35
N TYR A 163 0.64 -32.47 15.07
CA TYR A 163 1.04 -33.15 16.30
C TYR A 163 1.80 -32.16 17.19
N ARG A 164 1.95 -32.51 18.47
CA ARG A 164 2.74 -31.73 19.43
C ARG A 164 3.84 -32.64 19.99
N PRO A 165 5.11 -32.46 19.57
CA PRO A 165 6.19 -33.32 20.06
C PRO A 165 6.34 -33.19 21.58
N VAL A 166 6.53 -34.33 22.25
CA VAL A 166 6.73 -34.39 23.71
C VAL A 166 7.94 -33.52 24.11
N GLY A 167 7.75 -32.66 25.11
CA GLY A 167 8.79 -31.75 25.61
C GLY A 167 9.12 -30.57 24.70
N LYS A 168 8.43 -30.37 23.57
CA LYS A 168 8.59 -29.19 22.70
C LYS A 168 7.44 -28.20 22.90
N LYS A 169 7.78 -26.89 22.87
CA LYS A 169 6.80 -25.81 22.99
C LYS A 169 6.03 -25.52 21.68
N ARG A 170 6.61 -25.87 20.52
CA ARG A 170 6.04 -25.56 19.20
C ARG A 170 5.18 -26.72 18.68
N ARG A 171 4.07 -26.37 18.00
CA ARG A 171 3.25 -27.30 17.21
C ARG A 171 3.97 -27.71 15.93
N SER A 172 3.58 -28.85 15.34
CA SER A 172 4.21 -29.40 14.13
C SER A 172 4.06 -28.54 12.87
N ILE A 173 3.01 -27.73 12.81
CA ILE A 173 2.68 -26.85 11.68
C ILE A 173 2.48 -25.41 12.15
N GLN A 174 2.83 -24.45 11.31
CA GLN A 174 2.70 -23.02 11.57
C GLN A 174 2.09 -22.30 10.38
N ALA A 175 1.34 -21.24 10.66
CA ALA A 175 0.84 -20.36 9.62
C ALA A 175 2.00 -19.51 9.06
N HIS A 176 2.06 -19.39 7.74
CA HIS A 176 2.98 -18.52 7.03
C HIS A 176 2.21 -17.48 6.23
N HIS A 177 2.61 -16.21 6.34
CA HIS A 177 2.06 -15.11 5.54
C HIS A 177 2.71 -15.09 4.14
N LEU A 178 1.92 -15.30 3.09
CA LEU A 178 2.37 -15.35 1.70
C LEU A 178 2.84 -13.96 1.21
N ILE A 179 1.99 -12.94 1.35
CA ILE A 179 2.47 -11.56 1.38
C ILE A 179 2.97 -11.32 2.80
N CYS A 180 4.29 -11.46 2.98
CA CYS A 180 4.90 -11.51 4.31
C CYS A 180 4.96 -10.13 4.99
N SER A 181 5.01 -10.12 6.32
CA SER A 181 5.00 -8.90 7.13
C SER A 181 6.12 -7.91 6.78
N LYS A 182 7.29 -8.40 6.34
CA LYS A 182 8.43 -7.55 5.92
C LYS A 182 8.11 -6.66 4.70
N VAL A 183 7.13 -7.06 3.89
CA VAL A 183 6.68 -6.30 2.70
C VAL A 183 5.77 -5.13 3.12
N LEU A 184 4.98 -5.32 4.18
CA LEU A 184 4.01 -4.35 4.70
C LEU A 184 4.39 -3.82 6.09
N ASP A 185 5.68 -3.86 6.42
CA ASP A 185 6.19 -3.40 7.71
C ASP A 185 5.96 -1.88 7.84
N LYS A 186 5.43 -1.44 8.97
CA LYS A 186 5.16 -0.01 9.21
C LYS A 186 6.43 0.78 9.52
N GLU A 187 7.50 0.12 9.97
CA GLU A 187 8.78 0.80 10.24
C GLU A 187 9.50 1.12 8.93
N ASP A 188 9.66 0.13 8.06
CA ASP A 188 10.41 0.26 6.80
C ASP A 188 9.54 0.65 5.59
N ASN A 189 8.24 0.32 5.61
CA ASN A 189 7.34 0.39 4.45
C ASN A 189 5.97 1.03 4.79
N SER A 190 5.97 2.03 5.67
CA SER A 190 4.76 2.71 6.21
C SER A 190 3.73 3.11 5.15
N GLU A 191 4.16 3.60 3.98
CA GLU A 191 3.26 4.02 2.91
C GLU A 191 2.54 2.82 2.26
N TRP A 192 3.23 1.69 2.10
CA TRP A 192 2.65 0.47 1.57
C TRP A 192 1.67 -0.14 2.57
N ALA A 193 2.07 -0.23 3.83
CA ALA A 193 1.21 -0.68 4.94
C ALA A 193 -0.09 0.14 4.99
N THR A 194 0.03 1.47 5.05
CA THR A 194 -1.12 2.38 5.10
C THR A 194 -2.01 2.24 3.87
N THR A 195 -1.42 2.09 2.68
CA THR A 195 -2.19 1.92 1.44
C THR A 195 -2.96 0.60 1.44
N ALA A 196 -2.36 -0.47 1.94
CA ALA A 196 -3.03 -1.76 2.04
C ALA A 196 -4.25 -1.69 2.97
N GLU A 197 -4.07 -1.11 4.17
CA GLU A 197 -5.15 -0.95 5.16
C GLU A 197 -6.30 -0.09 4.63
N ASP A 198 -5.99 1.05 4.00
CA ASP A 198 -6.98 1.99 3.48
C ASP A 198 -7.85 1.41 2.37
N PHE A 199 -7.32 0.43 1.64
CA PHE A 199 -8.06 -0.30 0.61
C PHE A 199 -8.52 -1.69 1.08
N GLY A 200 -8.56 -1.90 2.40
CA GLY A 200 -9.23 -3.03 3.06
C GLY A 200 -8.47 -4.35 3.01
N TYR A 201 -7.17 -4.33 2.69
CA TYR A 201 -6.36 -5.55 2.72
C TYR A 201 -5.93 -5.88 4.14
N ASP A 202 -6.27 -7.09 4.59
CA ASP A 202 -5.85 -7.64 5.88
C ASP A 202 -4.80 -8.73 5.64
N ILE A 203 -3.58 -8.50 6.12
CA ILE A 203 -2.47 -9.45 5.98
C ILE A 203 -2.78 -10.77 6.70
N ASN A 204 -3.62 -10.76 7.74
CA ASN A 204 -4.00 -11.93 8.53
C ASN A 204 -5.20 -12.68 7.96
N CYS A 205 -5.74 -12.30 6.79
CA CYS A 205 -6.81 -13.05 6.14
C CYS A 205 -6.36 -14.47 5.76
N ALA A 206 -7.30 -15.42 5.76
CA ALA A 206 -7.01 -16.83 5.47
C ALA A 206 -6.44 -17.01 4.05
N GLU A 207 -6.83 -16.16 3.10
CA GLU A 207 -6.37 -16.22 1.71
C GLU A 207 -4.90 -15.82 1.56
N ASN A 208 -4.35 -15.06 2.51
CA ASN A 208 -2.93 -14.71 2.56
C ASN A 208 -2.09 -15.68 3.39
N GLY A 209 -2.71 -16.75 3.90
CA GLY A 209 -2.09 -17.71 4.79
C GLY A 209 -1.99 -19.11 4.20
N THR A 210 -1.04 -19.88 4.74
CA THR A 210 -0.95 -21.32 4.52
C THR A 210 -0.34 -22.00 5.73
N MET A 211 -0.75 -23.25 6.03
CA MET A 211 -0.20 -24.06 7.11
C MET A 211 0.93 -24.94 6.60
N ILE A 212 2.13 -24.75 7.15
CA ILE A 212 3.36 -25.41 6.68
C ILE A 212 4.08 -26.07 7.87
N PRO A 213 4.74 -27.24 7.68
CA PRO A 213 5.56 -27.87 8.72
C PRO A 213 6.63 -26.95 9.32
N ALA A 214 6.75 -26.96 10.63
CA ALA A 214 7.81 -26.28 11.38
C ALA A 214 9.02 -27.20 11.67
N TYR A 215 8.85 -28.52 11.52
CA TYR A 215 9.89 -29.51 11.69
C TYR A 215 10.26 -30.16 10.37
N TRP A 216 11.55 -30.46 10.21
CA TRP A 216 12.13 -30.94 8.95
C TRP A 216 11.71 -32.38 8.63
N ASP A 217 11.54 -33.21 9.65
CA ASP A 217 11.05 -34.58 9.52
C ASP A 217 9.66 -34.59 8.89
N LEU A 218 8.72 -33.80 9.42
CA LEU A 218 7.37 -33.68 8.87
C LEU A 218 7.39 -33.13 7.44
N ALA A 219 8.13 -32.05 7.18
CA ALA A 219 8.29 -31.48 5.83
C ALA A 219 8.82 -32.52 4.83
N CYS A 220 9.82 -33.31 5.25
CA CYS A 220 10.40 -34.37 4.44
C CYS A 220 9.42 -35.51 4.17
N CYS A 221 8.66 -35.96 5.18
CA CYS A 221 7.67 -37.02 5.02
C CYS A 221 6.60 -36.63 3.99
N LEU A 222 6.19 -35.36 4.02
CA LEU A 222 5.13 -34.83 3.18
C LEU A 222 5.63 -34.34 1.82
N SER A 223 6.95 -34.16 1.66
CA SER A 223 7.58 -33.54 0.48
C SER A 223 6.98 -32.16 0.18
N VAL A 224 6.88 -31.33 1.22
CA VAL A 224 6.32 -29.97 1.17
C VAL A 224 7.33 -28.96 1.73
N PRO A 225 7.19 -27.66 1.42
CA PRO A 225 8.04 -26.61 1.98
C PRO A 225 8.09 -26.61 3.51
N VAL A 226 9.11 -25.97 4.09
CA VAL A 226 9.31 -25.91 5.56
C VAL A 226 9.36 -24.46 6.07
N HIS A 227 8.80 -24.24 7.26
CA HIS A 227 8.75 -22.98 7.99
C HIS A 227 9.77 -22.95 9.15
N ASN A 228 11.07 -22.93 8.84
CA ASN A 228 12.15 -23.11 9.83
C ASN A 228 13.15 -21.95 9.94
N THR A 229 13.12 -20.96 9.05
CA THR A 229 14.03 -19.81 9.05
C THR A 229 13.28 -18.48 8.99
N LYS A 230 14.01 -17.38 9.12
CA LYS A 230 13.49 -16.03 8.85
C LYS A 230 13.17 -15.86 7.36
N HIS A 231 12.24 -14.95 7.05
CA HIS A 231 11.73 -14.72 5.68
C HIS A 231 12.80 -14.24 4.68
N ASP A 232 13.91 -13.68 5.16
CA ASP A 232 15.01 -13.16 4.34
C ASP A 232 15.94 -14.24 3.78
N LYS A 233 15.73 -15.49 4.17
CA LYS A 233 16.50 -16.64 3.71
C LYS A 233 15.83 -17.40 2.55
N GLY A 234 14.58 -17.08 2.25
CA GLY A 234 13.88 -17.59 1.09
C GLY A 234 14.27 -16.87 -0.19
N HIS A 235 14.02 -17.49 -1.34
CA HIS A 235 14.34 -16.95 -2.67
C HIS A 235 13.11 -16.91 -3.57
N GLY A 236 13.08 -15.94 -4.47
CA GLY A 236 12.04 -15.76 -5.48
C GLY A 236 12.41 -16.37 -6.83
N ASP A 237 12.19 -15.61 -7.91
CA ASP A 237 12.40 -16.05 -9.29
C ASP A 237 13.83 -16.50 -9.59
N THR A 238 14.81 -15.91 -8.90
CA THR A 238 16.21 -16.32 -8.93
C THR A 238 16.76 -16.42 -7.50
N GLU A 239 17.86 -17.17 -7.34
CA GLU A 239 18.52 -17.31 -6.03
C GLU A 239 19.12 -16.00 -5.52
N ASP A 240 19.28 -14.99 -6.37
CA ASP A 240 19.78 -13.66 -5.98
C ASP A 240 18.68 -12.74 -5.44
N ILE A 241 17.40 -13.09 -5.63
CA ILE A 241 16.26 -12.28 -5.21
C ILE A 241 15.67 -12.91 -3.96
N SER A 242 15.69 -12.16 -2.84
CA SER A 242 15.07 -12.62 -1.61
C SER A 242 13.55 -12.77 -1.78
N TYR A 243 12.94 -13.71 -1.07
CA TYR A 243 11.49 -13.92 -1.10
C TYR A 243 10.68 -12.63 -0.85
N PRO A 244 10.98 -11.80 0.17
CA PRO A 244 10.30 -10.52 0.36
C PRO A 244 10.45 -9.54 -0.80
N ASP A 245 11.60 -9.52 -1.49
CA ASP A 245 11.82 -8.66 -2.65
C ASP A 245 11.02 -9.13 -3.87
N ALA A 246 10.98 -10.44 -4.11
CA ALA A 246 10.15 -11.02 -5.16
C ALA A 246 8.66 -10.73 -4.92
N VAL A 247 8.18 -10.86 -3.67
CA VAL A 247 6.81 -10.47 -3.29
C VAL A 247 6.57 -8.99 -3.54
N ARG A 248 7.51 -8.10 -3.19
CA ARG A 248 7.39 -6.66 -3.46
C ARG A 248 7.23 -6.38 -4.94
N ASP A 249 8.07 -6.97 -5.78
CA ASP A 249 8.01 -6.76 -7.22
C ASP A 249 6.70 -7.26 -7.82
N LEU A 250 6.20 -8.41 -7.34
CA LEU A 250 4.94 -8.98 -7.78
C LEU A 250 3.73 -8.05 -7.50
N ILE A 251 3.69 -7.40 -6.33
CA ILE A 251 2.54 -6.58 -5.91
C ILE A 251 2.69 -5.08 -6.24
N LYS A 252 3.90 -4.62 -6.58
CA LYS A 252 4.21 -3.22 -6.92
C LYS A 252 3.27 -2.59 -7.94
N PRO A 253 2.81 -3.28 -9.01
CA PRO A 253 1.84 -2.71 -9.94
C PRO A 253 0.49 -2.39 -9.29
N LEU A 254 0.01 -3.24 -8.37
CA LEU A 254 -1.22 -3.00 -7.62
C LEU A 254 -1.07 -1.81 -6.67
N MET A 255 0.04 -1.75 -5.94
CA MET A 255 0.36 -0.62 -5.05
C MET A 255 0.40 0.70 -5.80
N THR A 256 1.03 0.73 -6.97
CA THR A 256 1.09 1.91 -7.84
C THR A 256 -0.30 2.38 -8.27
N ARG A 257 -1.17 1.43 -8.68
CA ARG A 257 -2.55 1.73 -9.08
C ARG A 257 -3.39 2.25 -7.90
N ALA A 258 -3.20 1.68 -6.71
CA ALA A 258 -3.86 2.12 -5.49
C ALA A 258 -3.48 3.55 -5.11
N LYS A 259 -2.18 3.88 -5.13
CA LYS A 259 -1.69 5.25 -4.87
C LYS A 259 -2.24 6.28 -5.84
N ARG A 260 -2.52 5.88 -7.09
CA ARG A 260 -3.18 6.72 -8.12
C ARG A 260 -4.70 6.77 -7.99
N GLY A 261 -5.27 6.18 -6.93
CA GLY A 261 -6.70 6.22 -6.64
C GLY A 261 -7.56 5.32 -7.52
N LYS A 262 -6.97 4.32 -8.20
CA LYS A 262 -7.71 3.41 -9.10
C LYS A 262 -8.77 2.58 -8.38
N PHE A 263 -8.59 2.34 -7.08
CA PHE A 263 -9.48 1.50 -6.26
C PHE A 263 -10.39 2.30 -5.32
N CYS A 264 -10.39 3.63 -5.38
CA CYS A 264 -11.23 4.50 -4.57
C CYS A 264 -12.72 4.09 -4.65
N GLY A 265 -13.35 3.93 -3.50
CA GLY A 265 -14.77 3.54 -3.39
C GLY A 265 -15.05 2.07 -3.70
N THR A 266 -14.03 1.21 -3.77
CA THR A 266 -14.17 -0.22 -4.07
C THR A 266 -13.32 -1.08 -3.13
N ASN A 267 -13.67 -2.37 -2.99
CA ASN A 267 -12.86 -3.38 -2.29
C ASN A 267 -11.99 -4.23 -3.24
N ALA A 268 -11.84 -3.82 -4.50
CA ALA A 268 -11.18 -4.63 -5.53
C ALA A 268 -9.67 -4.82 -5.26
N PHE A 269 -9.02 -3.86 -4.58
CA PHE A 269 -7.61 -3.96 -4.23
C PHE A 269 -7.32 -5.18 -3.34
N ALA A 270 -8.05 -5.36 -2.24
CA ALA A 270 -7.85 -6.48 -1.33
C ALA A 270 -8.05 -7.83 -2.04
N LYS A 271 -9.08 -7.95 -2.89
CA LYS A 271 -9.33 -9.16 -3.70
C LYS A 271 -8.16 -9.48 -4.64
N LEU A 272 -7.59 -8.46 -5.28
CA LEU A 272 -6.43 -8.63 -6.17
C LEU A 272 -5.16 -8.98 -5.39
N MET A 273 -4.98 -8.44 -4.18
CA MET A 273 -3.89 -8.81 -3.28
C MET A 273 -4.02 -10.29 -2.86
N ASN A 274 -5.22 -10.75 -2.47
CA ASN A 274 -5.49 -12.16 -2.16
C ASN A 274 -5.28 -13.08 -3.39
N THR A 275 -5.50 -12.56 -4.59
CA THR A 275 -5.16 -13.27 -5.84
C THR A 275 -3.65 -13.40 -5.99
N LYS A 276 -2.86 -12.37 -5.65
CA LYS A 276 -1.39 -12.45 -5.62
C LYS A 276 -0.88 -13.41 -4.55
N SER A 277 -1.54 -13.50 -3.39
CA SER A 277 -1.22 -14.54 -2.41
C SER A 277 -1.40 -15.94 -3.00
N LEU A 278 -2.40 -16.18 -3.86
CA LEU A 278 -2.60 -17.49 -4.51
C LEU A 278 -1.44 -17.83 -5.44
N GLU A 279 -0.99 -16.85 -6.21
CA GLU A 279 0.14 -16.98 -7.14
C GLU A 279 1.43 -17.31 -6.37
N ILE A 280 1.69 -16.59 -5.28
CA ILE A 280 2.83 -16.86 -4.38
C ILE A 280 2.72 -18.29 -3.80
N PHE A 281 1.54 -18.70 -3.37
CA PHE A 281 1.30 -20.04 -2.86
C PHE A 281 1.66 -21.11 -3.90
N GLN A 282 1.22 -20.95 -5.15
CA GLN A 282 1.55 -21.89 -6.24
C GLN A 282 3.06 -21.96 -6.48
N LEU A 283 3.74 -20.81 -6.54
CA LEU A 283 5.19 -20.74 -6.71
C LEU A 283 5.95 -21.45 -5.57
N ILE A 284 5.47 -21.35 -4.33
CA ILE A 284 6.04 -22.05 -3.17
C ILE A 284 5.73 -23.55 -3.21
N SER A 285 4.48 -23.94 -3.52
CA SER A 285 4.08 -25.35 -3.63
C SER A 285 4.86 -26.10 -4.70
N ASP A 286 5.19 -25.42 -5.80
CA ASP A 286 5.98 -25.97 -6.89
C ASP A 286 7.50 -25.86 -6.64
N PHE A 287 7.92 -25.40 -5.46
CA PHE A 287 9.33 -25.15 -5.08
C PHE A 287 10.06 -24.18 -6.02
N THR A 288 9.32 -23.41 -6.82
CA THR A 288 9.89 -22.34 -7.67
C THR A 288 10.39 -21.21 -6.79
N TRP A 289 9.60 -20.83 -5.78
CA TRP A 289 10.01 -19.93 -4.71
C TRP A 289 10.22 -20.71 -3.42
N THR A 290 11.12 -20.23 -2.56
CA THR A 290 11.30 -20.77 -1.22
C THR A 290 11.05 -19.70 -0.16
N ILE A 291 10.49 -20.13 0.98
CA ILE A 291 10.28 -19.27 2.15
C ILE A 291 11.39 -19.46 3.21
N SER A 292 12.29 -20.41 2.95
CA SER A 292 13.42 -20.75 3.80
C SER A 292 14.67 -21.07 2.99
N GLU A 293 15.82 -20.98 3.66
CA GLU A 293 17.14 -21.24 3.07
C GLU A 293 17.19 -22.61 2.40
N ASN A 294 16.62 -23.60 3.09
CA ASN A 294 16.63 -25.00 2.70
C ASN A 294 15.32 -25.42 2.05
N GLY A 295 14.54 -24.47 1.51
CA GLY A 295 13.20 -24.77 1.00
C GLY A 295 13.20 -25.80 -0.14
N LYS A 296 14.21 -25.76 -1.02
CA LYS A 296 14.38 -26.74 -2.12
C LYS A 296 14.73 -28.14 -1.60
N ASP A 297 15.21 -28.26 -0.37
CA ASP A 297 15.60 -29.53 0.25
C ASP A 297 14.42 -30.46 0.56
N PHE A 298 13.19 -30.10 0.18
CA PHE A 298 12.00 -30.91 0.39
C PHE A 298 11.23 -31.18 -0.91
N GLN A 299 11.77 -30.76 -2.06
CA GLN A 299 11.14 -30.89 -3.37
C GLN A 299 11.02 -32.38 -3.79
N PRO A 300 9.84 -32.83 -4.26
CA PRO A 300 9.70 -34.17 -4.83
C PRO A 300 10.53 -34.34 -6.11
N ASN A 301 11.15 -35.51 -6.29
CA ASN A 301 11.72 -35.98 -7.57
C ASN A 301 12.87 -35.15 -8.19
N ASP A 302 13.65 -34.39 -7.42
CA ASP A 302 14.89 -33.76 -7.89
C ASP A 302 16.05 -34.77 -8.14
N ASN A 303 15.76 -35.93 -8.75
CA ASN A 303 16.73 -37.00 -9.02
C ASN A 303 17.57 -37.42 -7.79
N GLY A 304 16.98 -37.30 -6.59
CA GLY A 304 17.64 -37.60 -5.33
C GLY A 304 18.68 -36.57 -4.87
N LYS A 305 18.70 -35.36 -5.44
CA LYS A 305 19.68 -34.34 -5.04
C LYS A 305 19.31 -33.61 -3.77
N VAL A 306 18.03 -33.30 -3.51
CA VAL A 306 17.65 -32.66 -2.25
C VAL A 306 16.22 -33.02 -1.85
N GLY A 307 16.03 -33.22 -0.55
CA GLY A 307 15.08 -34.18 0.03
C GLY A 307 15.86 -35.24 0.78
N CYS A 308 15.57 -35.51 2.07
CA CYS A 308 16.16 -36.65 2.80
C CYS A 308 15.69 -38.00 2.23
N ARG A 309 15.40 -38.10 0.92
CA ARG A 309 14.95 -39.30 0.21
C ARG A 309 15.91 -39.72 -0.92
N GLY A 310 17.07 -39.06 -1.09
CA GLY A 310 17.98 -39.41 -2.20
C GLY A 310 19.48 -39.06 -2.09
N PHE A 311 19.96 -38.44 -1.01
CA PHE A 311 21.39 -38.09 -0.95
C PHE A 311 22.26 -39.35 -0.94
N ARG A 312 22.99 -39.62 -2.03
CA ARG A 312 24.14 -40.54 -1.98
C ARG A 312 25.19 -39.89 -1.08
N GLN A 313 25.61 -40.58 -0.02
CA GLN A 313 26.82 -40.27 0.72
C GLN A 313 28.00 -40.17 -0.26
N LYS A 314 28.38 -38.96 -0.68
CA LYS A 314 29.71 -38.61 -1.17
C LYS A 314 29.78 -37.10 -1.36
N THR A 315 30.36 -36.41 -0.38
CA THR A 315 30.86 -35.06 -0.59
C THR A 315 32.18 -35.17 -1.35
N THR A 316 32.35 -34.37 -2.41
CA THR A 316 33.58 -34.31 -3.21
C THR A 316 34.78 -33.69 -2.46
N ASN A 317 34.68 -33.46 -1.14
CA ASN A 317 35.74 -32.82 -0.35
C ASN A 317 35.81 -33.27 1.14
N GLY A 318 35.34 -34.49 1.47
CA GLY A 318 35.67 -35.11 2.77
C GLY A 318 35.11 -34.45 4.04
N LYS A 319 34.19 -33.47 3.93
CA LYS A 319 33.41 -32.98 5.08
C LYS A 319 32.05 -33.68 5.10
N ASN A 320 31.67 -34.24 6.25
CA ASN A 320 30.33 -34.78 6.47
C ASN A 320 29.30 -33.66 6.32
N ASN A 321 28.18 -33.91 5.62
CA ASN A 321 27.09 -32.95 5.58
C ASN A 321 26.40 -32.94 6.96
N GLU A 322 26.56 -31.86 7.73
CA GLU A 322 25.93 -31.71 9.05
C GLU A 322 24.41 -31.91 9.02
N LEU A 323 23.77 -31.70 7.86
CA LEU A 323 22.32 -31.92 7.68
C LEU A 323 21.95 -33.41 7.72
N LEU A 324 22.80 -34.30 7.17
CA LEU A 324 22.62 -35.76 7.26
C LEU A 324 22.80 -36.26 8.70
N ALA A 325 23.74 -35.66 9.44
CA ALA A 325 23.96 -35.99 10.85
C ALA A 325 22.78 -35.57 11.76
N LYS A 326 21.97 -34.59 11.32
CA LYS A 326 20.76 -34.13 12.03
C LYS A 326 19.49 -34.86 11.60
N CYS A 327 19.52 -35.59 10.47
CA CYS A 327 18.40 -36.42 10.03
C CYS A 327 18.44 -37.75 10.81
N PRO A 328 17.46 -38.06 11.67
CA PRO A 328 17.45 -39.31 12.44
C PRO A 328 17.40 -40.57 11.55
N PHE A 329 17.01 -40.42 10.29
CA PHE A 329 16.91 -41.50 9.30
C PHE A 329 18.00 -41.44 8.22
N ASN A 330 18.99 -40.54 8.38
CA ASN A 330 20.14 -40.39 7.49
C ASN A 330 19.78 -40.41 5.98
N GLY A 331 18.72 -39.70 5.60
CA GLY A 331 18.28 -39.64 4.20
C GLY A 331 17.53 -40.87 3.68
N LYS A 332 17.08 -41.78 4.56
CA LYS A 332 16.35 -43.01 4.20
C LYS A 332 14.94 -43.03 4.80
N HIS A 333 14.09 -42.14 4.34
CA HIS A 333 12.67 -42.16 4.68
C HIS A 333 11.89 -43.07 3.69
N THR A 334 11.50 -44.26 4.15
CA THR A 334 10.38 -45.02 3.57
C THR A 334 9.08 -44.58 4.26
N THR A 335 7.92 -44.87 3.68
CA THR A 335 6.61 -44.66 4.33
C THR A 335 6.45 -45.40 5.66
N GLU A 336 7.37 -46.30 5.99
CA GLU A 336 7.33 -47.19 7.16
C GLU A 336 8.18 -46.70 8.34
N ASN A 337 9.20 -45.86 8.09
CA ASN A 337 10.23 -45.48 9.06
C ASN A 337 10.16 -43.99 9.47
N LEU A 338 8.99 -43.51 9.89
CA LEU A 338 8.77 -42.07 10.13
C LEU A 338 8.50 -41.81 11.61
N VAL A 339 9.43 -41.16 12.34
CA VAL A 339 9.26 -40.68 13.73
C VAL A 339 9.05 -41.81 14.77
N GLY A 340 9.33 -41.56 16.06
CA GLY A 340 9.35 -42.58 17.12
C GLY A 340 8.07 -43.42 17.18
N GLU A 341 8.22 -44.72 17.46
CA GLU A 341 7.18 -45.76 17.34
C GLU A 341 5.85 -45.38 18.01
N ASP A 342 5.88 -44.64 19.10
CA ASP A 342 4.69 -44.26 19.88
C ASP A 342 3.81 -43.18 19.21
N ASP A 343 4.40 -42.25 18.44
CA ASP A 343 3.64 -41.17 17.78
C ASP A 343 2.99 -41.64 16.46
N MET A 344 3.41 -42.78 15.91
CA MET A 344 2.99 -43.26 14.59
C MET A 344 1.72 -44.07 14.56
N ASP A 345 1.34 -44.78 15.61
CA ASP A 345 0.09 -45.55 15.58
C ASP A 345 -1.13 -44.61 15.60
N GLU A 346 -1.02 -43.47 16.29
CA GLU A 346 -2.05 -42.42 16.29
C GLU A 346 -2.13 -41.68 14.95
N ILE A 347 -0.97 -41.41 14.35
CA ILE A 347 -0.85 -40.83 13.00
C ILE A 347 -1.41 -41.84 11.98
N LYS A 348 -0.87 -43.05 11.85
CA LYS A 348 -1.31 -44.08 10.88
C LYS A 348 -2.80 -44.42 10.98
N ALA A 349 -3.39 -44.41 12.19
CA ALA A 349 -4.84 -44.57 12.37
C ALA A 349 -5.66 -43.42 11.73
N LYS A 350 -5.14 -42.18 11.74
CA LYS A 350 -5.76 -41.01 11.10
C LYS A 350 -5.49 -40.91 9.58
N TYR A 351 -4.39 -41.47 9.07
CA TYR A 351 -3.96 -41.30 7.66
C TYR A 351 -4.41 -42.39 6.68
N LYS A 352 -5.14 -43.43 7.13
CA LYS A 352 -5.54 -44.57 6.26
C LYS A 352 -6.60 -44.23 5.19
N GLU A 353 -7.18 -43.04 5.20
CA GLU A 353 -8.27 -42.64 4.27
C GLU A 353 -7.96 -41.43 3.36
N ILE A 354 -6.80 -40.76 3.49
CA ILE A 354 -6.55 -39.52 2.73
C ILE A 354 -5.75 -39.83 1.46
N SER A 355 -6.48 -39.92 0.33
CA SER A 355 -5.91 -39.88 -1.01
C SER A 355 -4.99 -38.66 -1.17
N ILE A 356 -3.68 -38.90 -1.25
CA ILE A 356 -2.65 -37.90 -1.50
C ILE A 356 -2.73 -37.51 -2.99
N SER A 357 -3.77 -36.76 -3.34
CA SER A 357 -3.88 -36.07 -4.62
C SER A 357 -3.64 -34.57 -4.41
N GLY A 358 -2.36 -34.19 -4.27
CA GLY A 358 -1.85 -32.85 -4.62
C GLY A 358 -2.55 -31.59 -4.06
N LYS A 359 -3.41 -31.70 -3.05
CA LYS A 359 -4.15 -30.58 -2.45
C LYS A 359 -3.78 -30.46 -0.98
N LEU A 360 -2.55 -30.01 -0.73
CA LEU A 360 -2.05 -29.82 0.62
C LEU A 360 -1.43 -28.43 0.73
N THR A 361 -2.30 -27.43 0.90
CA THR A 361 -2.47 -26.75 2.20
C THR A 361 -3.90 -26.22 2.24
N TYR A 362 -4.59 -26.30 3.39
CA TYR A 362 -5.91 -25.70 3.55
C TYR A 362 -5.79 -24.20 3.33
N ARG A 363 -6.26 -23.73 2.18
CA ARG A 363 -6.45 -22.32 1.87
C ARG A 363 -7.95 -22.09 1.91
N GLY A 364 -8.37 -21.09 2.68
CA GLY A 364 -9.77 -20.67 2.81
C GLY A 364 -10.40 -20.32 1.48
#